data_AF-A0A7S1T0H9-F1
#
_entry.id   AF-A0A7S1T0H9-F1
#
_cell.length_a   1.000
_cell.length_b   1.000
_cell.length_c   1.000
_cell.angle_alpha   90.00
_cell.angle_beta   90.00
_cell.angle_gamma   90.00
#
_symmetry.space_group_name_H-M   'P 1'
#
loop_
_entity.id
_entity.type
_entity.pdbx_description
1 polymer ?
#
loop_
_entity_poly.entity_id
_entity_poly.type
_entity_poly.pdbx_seq_one_letter_code
_entity_poly.pdbx_strand_id
1 'polypeptide(L)'
;RVQVLLPSKDGEKERLATQPSAKAFEFDKCLGPDATQEDVYEACNMEALVDAALEGYSITLFAYGQTGSGKTHSIVGPRIGQAEGESAADVAAVTPEDGVLSRAFAYAFAAMQGPDDVVEYSASLSCSE
;
A
#
# COMPACT_ATOMS: atom_id res chain seq x y z
N ARG A 1 -1.23 -6.07 -16.24
CA ARG A 1 0.24 -6.21 -16.27
C ARG A 1 0.84 -5.08 -17.09
N VAL A 2 1.83 -4.39 -16.52
CA VAL A 2 2.53 -3.23 -17.07
C VAL A 2 4.01 -3.59 -17.19
N GLN A 3 4.65 -3.19 -18.29
CA GLN A 3 6.07 -3.43 -18.51
C GLN A 3 6.87 -2.15 -18.21
N VAL A 4 7.90 -2.27 -17.37
CA VAL A 4 8.80 -1.18 -16.99
C VAL A 4 10.17 -1.44 -17.61
N LEU A 5 10.65 -0.49 -18.42
CA LEU A 5 11.95 -0.56 -19.08
C LEU A 5 12.97 0.25 -18.27
N LEU A 6 13.94 -0.45 -17.67
CA LEU A 6 15.08 0.19 -17.02
C LEU A 6 16.22 0.37 -18.01
N PRO A 7 16.84 1.57 -18.06
CA PRO A 7 18.03 1.78 -18.86
C PRO A 7 19.18 0.90 -18.33
N SER A 8 19.89 0.22 -19.24
CA SER A 8 21.06 -0.56 -18.83
C SER A 8 22.17 0.37 -18.33
N LYS A 9 22.82 -0.01 -17.23
CA LYS A 9 23.99 0.69 -16.66
C LYS A 9 25.31 0.32 -17.33
N ASP A 10 25.27 -0.46 -18.41
CA ASP A 10 26.47 -0.79 -19.17
C ASP A 10 26.92 0.44 -19.98
N GLY A 11 27.79 1.23 -19.36
CA GLY A 11 28.49 2.33 -20.02
C GLY A 11 29.30 1.83 -21.22
N GLU A 12 29.24 2.61 -22.30
CA GLU A 12 30.22 2.70 -23.38
C GLU A 12 30.99 1.42 -23.71
N LYS A 13 30.40 0.52 -24.52
CA LYS A 13 31.15 -0.12 -25.60
C LYS A 13 30.26 -0.22 -26.83
N GLU A 14 30.40 0.80 -27.66
CA GLU A 14 29.97 0.83 -29.05
C GLU A 14 30.41 -0.46 -29.76
N ARG A 15 29.45 -1.36 -30.01
CA ARG A 15 29.60 -2.44 -30.99
C ARG A 15 28.26 -2.67 -31.66
N LEU A 16 28.14 -2.06 -32.84
CA LEU A 16 27.29 -2.37 -33.98
C LEU A 16 26.34 -3.59 -33.80
N ALA A 17 25.21 -3.39 -33.11
CA ALA A 17 23.99 -4.19 -33.23
C ALA A 17 22.82 -3.39 -32.63
N THR A 18 21.69 -3.43 -33.32
CA THR A 18 20.41 -2.78 -33.04
C THR A 18 19.89 -2.94 -31.60
N GLN A 19 19.49 -1.82 -31.00
CA GLN A 19 18.77 -1.59 -29.73
C GLN A 19 19.60 -1.60 -28.43
N PRO A 20 19.49 -0.55 -27.59
CA PRO A 20 20.00 -0.59 -26.22
C PRO A 20 19.27 -1.70 -25.46
N SER A 21 20.01 -2.56 -24.77
CA SER A 21 19.47 -3.68 -23.99
C SER A 21 18.75 -3.20 -22.73
N ALA A 22 17.62 -2.51 -22.89
CA ALA A 22 16.76 -2.13 -21.78
C ALA A 22 16.28 -3.38 -21.06
N LYS A 23 16.40 -3.41 -19.73
CA LYS A 23 15.85 -4.51 -18.92
C LYS A 23 14.37 -4.27 -18.74
N ALA A 24 13.55 -5.19 -19.22
CA ALA A 24 12.11 -5.12 -19.07
C ALA A 24 11.65 -5.93 -17.84
N PHE A 25 10.82 -5.32 -17.00
CA PHE A 25 10.19 -5.96 -15.85
C PHE A 25 8.68 -5.88 -16.01
N GLU A 26 7.95 -6.94 -15.66
CA GLU A 26 6.50 -6.94 -15.65
C GLU A 26 5.96 -6.91 -14.22
N PHE A 27 5.04 -5.99 -13.97
CA PHE A 27 4.31 -5.87 -12.71
C PHE A 27 2.81 -5.80 -12.97
N ASP A 28 1.98 -6.06 -11.98
CA ASP A 28 0.53 -5.90 -12.14
C ASP A 28 0.16 -4.44 -12.32
N LYS A 29 0.76 -3.57 -11.48
CA LYS A 29 0.63 -2.12 -11.53
C LYS A 29 2.00 -1.46 -11.27
N CYS A 30 2.20 -0.29 -11.86
CA CYS A 30 3.38 0.55 -11.64
C CYS A 30 2.90 1.98 -11.42
N LEU A 31 3.25 2.56 -10.27
CA LEU A 31 2.83 3.89 -9.88
C LEU A 31 3.95 4.89 -10.15
N GLY A 32 3.59 6.04 -10.73
CA GLY A 32 4.50 7.15 -10.96
C GLY A 32 4.83 7.91 -9.66
N PRO A 33 5.78 8.85 -9.72
CA PRO A 33 6.17 9.65 -8.55
C PRO A 33 5.06 10.57 -8.03
N ASP A 34 4.09 10.92 -8.87
CA ASP A 34 2.95 11.78 -8.51
C ASP A 34 1.78 10.99 -7.90
N ALA A 35 1.93 9.67 -7.74
CA ALA A 35 0.88 8.82 -7.18
C ALA A 35 0.63 9.16 -5.70
N THR A 36 -0.64 9.27 -5.35
CA THR A 36 -1.12 9.56 -4.00
C THR A 36 -1.24 8.28 -3.17
N GLN A 37 -1.49 8.42 -1.86
CA GLN A 37 -1.76 7.26 -0.98
C GLN A 37 -3.05 6.54 -1.35
N GLU A 38 -4.03 7.27 -1.89
CA GLU A 38 -5.26 6.70 -2.42
C GLU A 38 -4.98 5.84 -3.66
N ASP A 39 -4.15 6.34 -4.59
CA ASP A 39 -3.72 5.56 -5.76
C ASP A 39 -2.99 4.28 -5.34
N VAL A 40 -2.18 4.32 -4.27
CA VAL A 40 -1.51 3.12 -3.72
C VAL A 40 -2.54 2.14 -3.15
N TYR A 41 -3.51 2.63 -2.39
CA TYR A 41 -4.57 1.82 -1.79
C TYR A 41 -5.42 1.11 -2.86
N GLU A 42 -5.84 1.84 -3.89
CA GLU A 42 -6.55 1.29 -5.04
C GLU A 42 -5.67 0.36 -5.88
N ALA A 43 -4.38 0.69 -6.05
CA ALA A 43 -3.44 -0.14 -6.77
C ALA A 43 -3.30 -1.53 -6.12
N CYS A 44 -3.25 -1.57 -4.80
CA CYS A 44 -3.19 -2.82 -4.04
C CYS A 44 -4.53 -3.58 -3.97
N ASN A 45 -5.63 -3.03 -4.51
CA ASN A 45 -6.97 -3.63 -4.42
C ASN A 45 -7.38 -3.93 -2.96
N MET A 46 -7.08 -2.99 -2.05
CA MET A 46 -7.16 -3.23 -0.62
C MET A 46 -8.56 -3.53 -0.10
N GLU A 47 -9.61 -2.91 -0.64
CA GLU A 47 -11.00 -3.20 -0.24
C GLU A 47 -11.33 -4.68 -0.44
N ALA A 48 -11.03 -5.23 -1.62
CA ALA A 48 -11.24 -6.65 -1.91
C ALA A 48 -10.42 -7.58 -1.01
N LEU A 49 -9.22 -7.16 -0.59
CA LEU A 49 -8.42 -7.91 0.37
C LEU A 49 -9.05 -7.87 1.77
N VAL A 50 -9.56 -6.71 2.20
CA VAL A 50 -10.25 -6.59 3.49
C VAL A 50 -11.56 -7.39 3.49
N ASP A 51 -12.33 -7.35 2.41
CA ASP A 51 -13.54 -8.16 2.26
C ASP A 51 -13.22 -9.66 2.37
N ALA A 52 -12.18 -10.13 1.66
CA ALA A 52 -11.71 -11.49 1.80
C ALA A 52 -11.29 -11.81 3.24
N ALA A 53 -10.66 -10.87 3.96
CA ALA A 53 -10.32 -11.06 5.36
C ALA A 53 -11.54 -11.20 6.26
N LEU A 54 -12.60 -10.42 6.01
CA LEU A 54 -13.88 -10.51 6.73
C LEU A 54 -14.63 -11.81 6.40
N GLU A 55 -14.45 -12.37 5.20
CA GLU A 55 -14.93 -13.70 4.81
C GLU A 55 -14.10 -14.86 5.41
N GLY A 56 -13.01 -14.56 6.12
CA GLY A 56 -12.18 -15.55 6.81
C GLY A 56 -10.92 -15.99 6.04
N TYR A 57 -10.56 -15.32 4.95
CA TYR A 57 -9.29 -15.56 4.26
C TYR A 57 -8.12 -14.86 4.97
N SER A 58 -6.95 -15.51 4.97
CA SER A 58 -5.73 -14.87 5.46
C SER A 58 -5.14 -13.96 4.39
N ILE A 59 -5.00 -12.67 4.72
CA ILE A 59 -4.34 -11.70 3.86
C ILE A 59 -2.98 -11.31 4.43
N THR A 60 -2.06 -10.90 3.56
CA THR A 60 -0.76 -10.39 3.99
C THR A 60 -0.27 -9.31 3.02
N LEU A 61 0.14 -8.17 3.57
CA LEU A 61 0.69 -7.04 2.84
C LEU A 61 2.14 -6.81 3.29
N PHE A 62 3.05 -6.71 2.33
CA PHE A 62 4.45 -6.39 2.58
C PHE A 62 4.89 -5.21 1.71
N ALA A 63 5.66 -4.29 2.29
CA ALA A 63 6.41 -3.30 1.54
C ALA A 63 7.89 -3.70 1.50
N TYR A 64 8.47 -3.74 0.30
CA TYR A 64 9.86 -4.13 0.08
C TYR A 64 10.62 -3.03 -0.68
N GLY A 65 11.88 -2.81 -0.31
CA GLY A 65 12.75 -1.82 -0.93
C GLY A 65 13.89 -1.38 -0.02
N GLN A 66 14.86 -0.66 -0.57
CA GLN A 66 15.98 -0.12 0.20
C GLN A 66 15.54 0.92 1.25
N THR A 67 16.40 1.25 2.21
CA THR A 67 16.14 2.37 3.14
C THR A 67 15.95 3.67 2.35
N GLY A 68 14.96 4.46 2.75
CA GLY A 68 14.55 5.69 2.05
C GLY A 68 13.65 5.49 0.83
N SER A 69 13.27 4.25 0.47
CA SER A 69 12.39 3.98 -0.68
C SER A 69 10.90 4.18 -0.43
N GLY A 70 10.50 4.70 0.74
CA GLY A 70 9.09 4.96 1.06
C GLY A 70 8.28 3.81 1.67
N LYS A 71 8.88 2.68 2.08
CA LYS A 71 8.14 1.54 2.70
C LYS A 71 7.19 1.98 3.84
N THR A 72 7.73 2.70 4.81
CA THR A 72 6.99 3.21 5.98
C THR A 72 5.94 4.23 5.56
N HIS A 73 6.28 5.10 4.61
CA HIS A 73 5.37 6.09 4.05
C HIS A 73 4.16 5.41 3.39
N SER A 74 4.36 4.37 2.58
CA SER A 74 3.26 3.66 1.91
C SER A 74 2.38 2.86 2.87
N ILE A 75 2.97 2.18 3.86
CA ILE A 75 2.18 1.35 4.80
C ILE A 75 1.39 2.23 5.77
N VAL A 76 2.05 3.19 6.44
CA VAL A 76 1.43 3.91 7.58
C VAL A 76 1.10 5.36 7.22
N GLY A 77 1.86 5.99 6.33
CA GLY A 77 1.73 7.42 6.02
C GLY A 77 2.79 8.27 6.71
N PRO A 78 2.83 9.59 6.41
CA PRO A 78 3.80 10.53 6.96
C PRO A 78 3.50 10.96 8.40
N ARG A 79 2.29 10.71 8.90
CA ARG A 79 1.80 11.15 10.23
C ARG A 79 2.30 10.32 11.41
N ILE A 80 3.24 9.40 11.21
CA ILE A 80 3.81 8.57 12.29
C ILE A 80 4.45 9.47 13.35
N GLY A 81 3.88 9.51 14.54
CA GLY A 81 4.36 10.30 15.68
C GLY A 81 3.78 11.72 15.78
N GLN A 82 2.84 12.12 14.90
CA GLN A 82 2.15 13.42 14.98
C GLN A 82 0.82 13.38 15.75
N ALA A 83 0.46 12.24 16.33
CA ALA A 83 -0.76 12.09 17.14
C ALA A 83 -0.71 12.79 18.51
N GLU A 84 0.40 13.45 18.86
CA GLU A 84 0.55 14.18 20.12
C GLU A 84 -0.28 15.48 20.09
N GLY A 85 -1.56 15.38 20.45
CA GLY A 85 -2.48 16.52 20.61
C GLY A 85 -3.78 16.44 19.82
N GLU A 86 -4.00 15.35 19.07
CA GLU A 86 -5.20 15.16 18.26
C GLU A 86 -6.28 14.41 19.04
N SER A 87 -7.55 14.82 18.92
CA SER A 87 -8.66 14.12 19.56
C SER A 87 -8.76 12.70 19.00
N ALA A 88 -9.21 11.73 19.80
CA ALA A 88 -9.45 10.36 19.30
C ALA A 88 -10.41 10.32 18.09
N ALA A 89 -11.30 11.30 17.96
CA ALA A 89 -12.15 11.46 16.78
C ALA A 89 -11.38 11.95 15.53
N ASP A 90 -10.36 12.80 15.72
CA ASP A 90 -9.50 13.30 14.64
C ASP A 90 -8.54 12.20 14.17
N VAL A 91 -8.07 11.34 15.09
CA VAL A 91 -7.23 10.17 14.77
C VAL A 91 -8.02 9.07 14.06
N ALA A 92 -9.34 9.00 14.27
CA ALA A 92 -10.22 8.06 13.58
C ALA A 92 -10.61 8.54 12.16
N ALA A 93 -10.47 9.84 11.86
CA ALA A 93 -10.75 10.37 10.55
C ALA A 93 -9.58 10.09 9.59
N VAL A 94 -9.84 9.26 8.57
CA VAL A 94 -8.87 9.01 7.50
C VAL A 94 -8.61 10.30 6.73
N THR A 95 -7.34 10.69 6.69
CA THR A 95 -6.83 11.81 5.93
C THR A 95 -6.26 11.35 4.57
N PRO A 96 -6.15 12.25 3.58
CA PRO A 96 -5.53 11.92 2.30
C PRO A 96 -4.09 11.39 2.41
N GLU A 97 -3.37 11.76 3.48
CA GLU A 97 -1.98 11.35 3.70
C GLU A 97 -1.82 9.99 4.36
N ASP A 98 -2.89 9.44 4.92
CA ASP A 98 -2.85 8.15 5.59
C ASP A 98 -2.48 7.02 4.63
N GLY A 99 -1.58 6.16 5.10
CA GLY A 99 -1.11 5.02 4.33
C GLY A 99 -2.16 3.92 4.20
N VAL A 100 -1.75 2.85 3.53
CA VAL A 100 -2.61 1.71 3.22
C VAL A 100 -3.21 1.06 4.48
N LEU A 101 -2.44 0.98 5.57
CA LEU A 101 -2.85 0.32 6.80
C LEU A 101 -4.01 1.04 7.49
N SER A 102 -3.90 2.36 7.69
CA SER A 102 -4.92 3.17 8.35
C SER A 102 -6.24 3.15 7.57
N ARG A 103 -6.16 3.24 6.23
CA ARG A 103 -7.32 3.16 5.33
C ARG A 103 -7.99 1.79 5.39
N ALA A 104 -7.20 0.72 5.39
CA ALA A 104 -7.72 -0.64 5.48
C ALA A 104 -8.45 -0.89 6.81
N PHE A 105 -7.90 -0.39 7.93
CA PHE A 105 -8.59 -0.49 9.23
C PHE A 105 -9.89 0.29 9.24
N ALA A 106 -9.91 1.53 8.75
CA ALA A 106 -11.12 2.32 8.69
C ALA A 106 -12.22 1.64 7.85
N TYR A 107 -11.84 1.08 6.70
CA TYR A 107 -12.75 0.30 5.87
C TYR A 107 -13.26 -0.95 6.58
N ALA A 108 -12.38 -1.72 7.22
CA ALA A 108 -12.75 -2.92 7.97
C ALA A 108 -13.75 -2.60 9.09
N PHE A 109 -13.50 -1.55 9.88
CA PHE A 109 -14.39 -1.14 10.96
C PHE A 109 -15.74 -0.61 10.45
N ALA A 110 -15.76 0.07 9.29
CA ALA A 110 -17.01 0.50 8.67
C ALA A 110 -17.81 -0.71 8.17
N ALA A 111 -17.16 -1.70 7.55
CA ALA A 111 -17.80 -2.93 7.07
C ALA A 111 -18.37 -3.77 8.22
N MET A 112 -17.67 -3.85 9.36
CA MET A 112 -18.16 -4.56 10.57
C MET A 112 -19.37 -3.87 11.23
N GLN A 113 -19.56 -2.55 11.04
CA GLN A 113 -20.71 -1.79 11.58
C GLN A 113 -21.96 -1.88 10.68
N GLY A 114 -21.93 -2.71 9.63
CA GLY A 114 -23.07 -2.94 8.76
C GLY A 114 -24.30 -3.49 9.50
N PRO A 115 -25.50 -3.39 8.90
CA PRO A 115 -26.78 -3.75 9.52
C PRO A 115 -27.00 -5.25 9.78
N ASP A 116 -26.01 -6.11 9.51
CA ASP A 116 -26.08 -7.55 9.72
C ASP A 116 -25.86 -7.90 11.20
N ASP A 117 -26.94 -7.76 11.98
CA ASP A 117 -27.04 -8.02 13.43
C ASP A 117 -26.84 -9.51 13.83
N VAL A 118 -26.29 -10.33 12.91
CA VAL A 118 -26.12 -11.79 13.05
C VAL A 118 -24.66 -12.18 13.29
N VAL A 119 -23.70 -11.31 12.97
CA VAL A 119 -22.26 -11.63 13.03
C VAL A 119 -21.57 -10.83 14.14
N GLU A 120 -21.00 -11.52 15.11
CA GLU A 120 -20.16 -10.93 16.16
C GLU A 120 -18.70 -10.90 15.69
N TYR A 121 -18.11 -9.70 15.62
CA TYR A 121 -16.71 -9.51 15.25
C TYR A 121 -15.83 -9.29 16.49
N SER A 122 -14.66 -9.94 16.51
CA SER A 122 -13.60 -9.69 17.49
C SER A 122 -12.31 -9.38 16.77
N ALA A 123 -11.67 -8.26 17.12
CA ALA A 123 -10.40 -7.83 16.54
C ALA A 123 -9.31 -7.79 17.61
N SER A 124 -8.13 -8.31 17.29
CA SER A 124 -6.94 -8.24 18.15
C SER A 124 -5.77 -7.76 17.30
N LEU A 125 -5.02 -6.77 17.81
CA LEU A 125 -3.87 -6.19 17.14
C LEU A 125 -2.58 -6.56 17.88
N SER A 126 -1.56 -6.93 17.14
CA SER A 126 -0.20 -7.13 17.65
C SER A 126 0.80 -6.39 16.76
N CYS A 127 1.81 -5.78 17.36
CA CYS A 127 2.88 -5.08 16.68
C CYS A 127 4.21 -5.53 17.29
N SER A 128 5.16 -5.95 16.46
CA SER A 128 6.49 -6.38 16.84
C SER A 128 7.53 -5.74 15.92
N GLU A 129 8.72 -5.48 16.45
CA GLU A 129 9.88 -4.96 15.70
C GLU A 129 10.66 -6.07 14.99
#